data_AF-A0A423MRI1-F1
#
_entry.id   AF-A0A423MRI1-F1
#
_cell.length_a   1.000
_cell.length_b   1.000
_cell.length_c   1.000
_cell.angle_alpha   90.00
_cell.angle_beta   90.00
_cell.angle_gamma   90.00
#
_symmetry.space_group_name_H-M   'P 1'
#
loop_
_entity.id
_entity.type
_entity.pdbx_description
1 polymer ?
#
loop_
_entity_poly.entity_id
_entity_poly.type
_entity_poly.pdbx_seq_one_letter_code
_entity_poly.pdbx_strand_id
1 'polypeptide(L)'
;MRKGLFIGINDYTHISRLSGCSNDAMAMASVLKTDADGDPNFKNVVLTSAEDYLGREMLEDQIRELFSGDCNVALLYFAGHGGFDTDNDEGMLLPQDYRNAKDGIRISDILNWASKATRIKNKVIILDCCQSGAAGEVRALRSESSVVGEGMTILTACKKEEPAMEGAQHGVFTGLLLQALHGGAANILGKITPGSLYSFVDNALDAWEQRPVFKTNVSQFISLREVSPLIPKEILRKLPEWFAEAESTYPLDPSYEPTEASFNPEHGEVFAQLQKCNRHSLIEPVDAEHMYYAALHSTGCRLTALGAYYRELAIKGHF
;
A
#
# COMPACT_ATOMS: atom_id res chain seq x y z
N MET A 1 -16.48 2.81 -8.95
CA MET A 1 -16.81 2.96 -7.51
C MET A 1 -15.86 2.08 -6.68
N ARG A 2 -15.44 2.54 -5.50
CA ARG A 2 -14.58 1.81 -4.55
C ARG A 2 -15.27 1.77 -3.18
N LYS A 3 -15.41 0.58 -2.60
CA LYS A 3 -16.04 0.35 -1.28
C LYS A 3 -14.98 -0.04 -0.25
N GLY A 4 -15.06 0.53 0.95
CA GLY A 4 -14.19 0.15 2.06
C GLY A 4 -15.03 -0.14 3.31
N LEU A 5 -14.76 -1.27 3.95
CA LEU A 5 -15.31 -1.62 5.26
C LEU A 5 -14.15 -1.74 6.25
N PHE A 6 -14.18 -0.92 7.28
CA PHE A 6 -13.13 -0.82 8.29
C PHE A 6 -13.72 -1.18 9.64
N ILE A 7 -13.29 -2.31 10.19
CA ILE A 7 -13.80 -2.86 11.44
C ILE A 7 -12.69 -2.80 12.49
N GLY A 8 -12.99 -2.24 13.65
CA GLY A 8 -12.08 -2.19 14.80
C GLY A 8 -12.77 -2.63 16.09
N ILE A 9 -12.30 -3.71 16.71
CA ILE A 9 -12.91 -4.26 17.93
C ILE A 9 -11.92 -4.16 19.10
N ASN A 10 -12.25 -3.32 20.06
CA ASN A 10 -11.51 -3.17 21.32
C ASN A 10 -12.21 -3.92 22.47
N ASP A 11 -13.53 -3.78 22.56
CA ASP A 11 -14.30 -4.28 23.69
C ASP A 11 -14.87 -5.66 23.38
N TYR A 12 -14.37 -6.67 24.09
CA TYR A 12 -14.85 -8.04 24.02
C TYR A 12 -15.63 -8.42 25.28
N THR A 13 -16.66 -9.26 25.11
CA THR A 13 -17.57 -9.64 26.21
C THR A 13 -16.98 -10.72 27.11
N HIS A 14 -16.22 -11.66 26.53
CA HIS A 14 -15.79 -12.88 27.22
C HIS A 14 -14.27 -13.11 27.19
N ILE A 15 -13.53 -12.32 26.43
CA ILE A 15 -12.07 -12.38 26.31
C ILE A 15 -11.46 -11.01 26.65
N SER A 16 -10.13 -10.93 26.65
CA SER A 16 -9.39 -9.68 26.92
C SER A 16 -9.82 -8.54 26.00
N ARG A 17 -9.74 -7.31 26.51
CA ARG A 17 -9.94 -6.11 25.70
C ARG A 17 -8.65 -5.69 25.01
N LEU A 18 -8.79 -5.01 23.89
CA LEU A 18 -7.74 -4.32 23.15
C LEU A 18 -7.97 -2.80 23.25
N SER A 19 -6.97 -2.00 22.89
CA SER A 19 -7.05 -0.53 23.01
C SER A 19 -6.74 0.25 21.73
N GLY A 20 -6.23 -0.40 20.67
CA GLY A 20 -5.79 0.27 19.43
C GLY A 20 -6.70 0.06 18.22
N CYS A 21 -7.48 -1.02 18.18
CA CYS A 21 -8.13 -1.51 16.96
C CYS A 21 -9.19 -0.54 16.41
N SER A 22 -9.97 0.11 17.28
CA SER A 22 -10.93 1.14 16.85
C SER A 22 -10.23 2.34 16.21
N ASN A 23 -9.11 2.80 16.79
CA ASN A 23 -8.33 3.92 16.23
C ASN A 23 -7.69 3.55 14.89
N ASP A 24 -7.19 2.32 14.79
CA ASP A 24 -6.61 1.78 13.57
C ASP A 24 -7.61 1.75 12.42
N ALA A 25 -8.82 1.24 12.65
CA ALA A 25 -9.90 1.23 11.67
C ALA A 25 -10.30 2.65 11.22
N MET A 26 -10.44 3.58 12.17
CA MET A 26 -10.76 4.98 11.87
C MET A 26 -9.66 5.68 11.06
N ALA A 27 -8.39 5.46 11.39
CA ALA A 27 -7.26 6.06 10.69
C ALA A 27 -7.13 5.52 9.26
N MET A 28 -7.24 4.20 9.09
CA MET A 28 -7.24 3.56 7.77
C MET A 28 -8.40 4.03 6.90
N ALA A 29 -9.60 4.16 7.47
CA ALA A 29 -10.74 4.72 6.77
C ALA A 29 -10.53 6.19 6.41
N SER A 30 -9.93 6.99 7.30
CA SER A 30 -9.67 8.40 7.05
C SER A 30 -8.70 8.59 5.88
N VAL A 31 -7.56 7.90 5.89
CA VAL A 31 -6.51 8.07 4.86
C VAL A 31 -6.95 7.56 3.49
N LEU A 32 -7.79 6.52 3.42
CA LEU A 32 -8.29 5.96 2.15
C LEU A 32 -9.57 6.64 1.64
N LYS A 33 -10.16 7.56 2.40
CA LYS A 33 -11.34 8.31 1.96
C LYS A 33 -11.02 9.21 0.76
N THR A 34 -9.80 9.76 0.71
CA THR A 34 -9.34 10.63 -0.37
C THR A 34 -7.91 10.31 -0.81
N ASP A 35 -7.59 10.65 -2.05
CA ASP A 35 -6.20 10.76 -2.49
C ASP A 35 -5.55 12.02 -1.88
N ALA A 36 -4.24 12.19 -2.05
CA ALA A 36 -3.51 13.27 -1.37
C ALA A 36 -3.84 14.67 -1.89
N ASP A 37 -4.36 14.78 -3.11
CA ASP A 37 -4.88 16.02 -3.70
C ASP A 37 -6.29 16.38 -3.21
N GLY A 38 -6.93 15.50 -2.43
CA GLY A 38 -8.26 15.70 -1.87
C GLY A 38 -9.37 15.06 -2.70
N ASP A 39 -9.06 14.43 -3.83
CA ASP A 39 -10.07 13.76 -4.65
C ASP A 39 -10.69 12.56 -3.91
N PRO A 40 -12.00 12.33 -4.02
CA PRO A 40 -12.65 11.18 -3.38
C PRO A 40 -12.11 9.85 -3.89
N ASN A 41 -11.70 8.96 -2.98
CA ASN A 41 -11.14 7.65 -3.32
C ASN A 41 -12.10 6.50 -2.95
N PHE A 42 -12.22 6.14 -1.66
CA PHE A 42 -13.16 5.11 -1.20
C PHE A 42 -14.44 5.69 -0.56
N LYS A 43 -15.57 4.99 -0.76
CA LYS A 43 -16.77 5.13 0.06
C LYS A 43 -16.67 4.18 1.24
N ASN A 44 -16.47 4.75 2.43
CA ASN A 44 -16.09 4.00 3.63
C ASN A 44 -17.29 3.79 4.57
N VAL A 45 -17.41 2.57 5.07
CA VAL A 45 -18.19 2.19 6.25
C VAL A 45 -17.18 1.88 7.35
N VAL A 46 -17.35 2.50 8.52
CA VAL A 46 -16.48 2.30 9.68
C VAL A 46 -17.36 1.76 10.80
N LEU A 47 -16.95 0.63 11.38
CA LEU A 47 -17.66 -0.05 12.45
C LEU A 47 -16.69 -0.25 13.60
N THR A 48 -17.01 0.29 14.79
CA THR A 48 -16.13 0.17 15.95
C THR A 48 -16.89 -0.26 17.19
N SER A 49 -16.25 -1.05 18.07
CA SER A 49 -16.88 -1.48 19.33
C SER A 49 -17.15 -0.34 20.32
N ALA A 50 -16.72 0.89 20.00
CA ALA A 50 -17.00 2.08 20.79
C ALA A 50 -18.40 2.64 20.53
N GLU A 51 -18.93 2.46 19.31
CA GLU A 51 -20.23 3.00 18.89
C GLU A 51 -21.23 1.90 18.54
N ASP A 52 -20.76 0.72 18.14
CA ASP A 52 -21.57 -0.39 17.64
C ASP A 52 -21.40 -1.65 18.49
N TYR A 53 -22.43 -2.51 18.47
CA TYR A 53 -22.32 -3.89 18.93
C TYR A 53 -21.88 -4.79 17.77
N LEU A 54 -20.63 -5.26 17.80
CA LEU A 54 -19.97 -6.00 16.72
C LEU A 54 -19.99 -7.50 16.97
N GLY A 55 -21.19 -8.03 17.21
CA GLY A 55 -21.44 -9.47 17.31
C GLY A 55 -21.29 -10.19 15.97
N ARG A 56 -21.21 -11.52 16.02
CA ARG A 56 -20.97 -12.36 14.85
C ARG A 56 -21.88 -12.07 13.66
N GLU A 57 -23.20 -12.06 13.87
CA GLU A 57 -24.20 -11.88 12.80
C GLU A 57 -24.02 -10.54 12.08
N MET A 58 -23.86 -9.45 12.83
CA MET A 58 -23.62 -8.12 12.28
C MET A 58 -22.35 -8.08 11.42
N LEU A 59 -21.26 -8.68 11.88
CA LEU A 59 -20.01 -8.72 11.11
C LEU A 59 -20.14 -9.55 9.83
N GLU A 60 -20.78 -10.72 9.88
CA GLU A 60 -21.03 -11.54 8.69
C GLU A 60 -21.86 -10.78 7.65
N ASP A 61 -22.93 -10.10 8.08
CA ASP A 61 -23.80 -9.33 7.18
C ASP A 61 -23.06 -8.18 6.51
N GLN A 62 -22.26 -7.41 7.27
CA GLN A 62 -21.50 -6.28 6.74
C GLN A 62 -20.40 -6.73 5.78
N ILE A 63 -19.71 -7.84 6.07
CA ILE A 63 -18.70 -8.40 5.17
C ILE A 63 -19.36 -8.93 3.88
N ARG A 64 -20.50 -9.59 3.97
CA ARG A 64 -21.27 -10.03 2.80
C ARG A 64 -21.73 -8.86 1.95
N GLU A 65 -22.18 -7.77 2.58
CA GLU A 65 -22.60 -6.55 1.88
C GLU A 65 -21.42 -5.81 1.23
N LEU A 66 -20.24 -5.79 1.86
CA LEU A 66 -19.03 -5.31 1.22
C LEU A 66 -18.77 -6.05 -0.10
N PHE A 67 -18.92 -7.38 -0.10
CA PHE A 67 -18.71 -8.23 -1.28
C PHE A 67 -19.96 -8.43 -2.15
N SER A 68 -21.01 -7.63 -1.95
CA SER A 68 -22.21 -7.62 -2.81
C SER A 68 -22.11 -6.58 -3.94
N GLY A 69 -23.00 -6.67 -4.93
CA GLY A 69 -23.13 -5.65 -5.97
C GLY A 69 -21.96 -5.55 -6.97
N ASP A 70 -21.76 -4.36 -7.53
CA ASP A 70 -20.79 -4.08 -8.59
C ASP A 70 -19.87 -2.92 -8.19
N CYS A 71 -18.55 -3.15 -8.17
CA CYS A 71 -17.57 -2.10 -7.93
C CYS A 71 -16.18 -2.47 -8.47
N ASN A 72 -15.30 -1.47 -8.59
CA ASN A 72 -13.94 -1.69 -9.07
C ASN A 72 -13.04 -2.29 -8.00
N VAL A 73 -13.23 -1.87 -6.75
CA VAL A 73 -12.43 -2.30 -5.59
C VAL A 73 -13.35 -2.42 -4.38
N ALA A 74 -13.27 -3.56 -3.68
CA ALA A 74 -13.80 -3.73 -2.33
C ALA A 74 -12.65 -4.00 -1.37
N LEU A 75 -12.53 -3.21 -0.32
CA LEU A 75 -11.50 -3.34 0.70
C LEU A 75 -12.13 -3.70 2.04
N LEU A 76 -11.73 -4.83 2.61
CA LEU A 76 -11.98 -5.20 3.99
C LEU A 76 -10.73 -4.90 4.80
N TYR A 77 -10.87 -4.09 5.84
CA TYR A 77 -9.86 -3.89 6.87
C TYR A 77 -10.44 -4.34 8.20
N PHE A 78 -9.75 -5.23 8.91
CA PHE A 78 -10.16 -5.70 10.23
C PHE A 78 -8.99 -5.56 11.21
N ALA A 79 -9.23 -4.90 12.34
CA ALA A 79 -8.35 -4.88 13.49
C ALA A 79 -9.07 -5.44 14.72
N GLY A 80 -8.46 -6.40 15.40
CA GLY A 80 -9.06 -7.05 16.56
C GLY A 80 -8.35 -8.34 16.94
N HIS A 81 -9.01 -9.17 17.74
CA HIS A 81 -8.52 -10.51 18.01
C HIS A 81 -8.74 -11.46 16.83
N GLY A 82 -7.68 -12.23 16.54
CA GLY A 82 -7.72 -13.39 15.67
C GLY A 82 -7.67 -14.70 16.48
N GLY A 83 -8.16 -15.78 15.89
CA GLY A 83 -8.15 -17.11 16.50
C GLY A 83 -7.80 -18.19 15.48
N PHE A 84 -7.45 -19.37 15.99
CA PHE A 84 -7.22 -20.54 15.17
C PHE A 84 -7.92 -21.75 15.75
N ASP A 85 -8.79 -22.36 14.95
CA ASP A 85 -9.44 -23.61 15.26
C ASP A 85 -8.51 -24.77 14.85
N THR A 86 -7.83 -25.36 15.82
CA THR A 86 -6.88 -26.46 15.58
C THR A 86 -7.53 -27.73 15.08
N ASP A 87 -8.82 -27.95 15.38
CA ASP A 87 -9.52 -29.17 14.98
C ASP A 87 -9.84 -29.14 13.47
N ASN A 88 -10.03 -27.94 12.92
CA ASN A 88 -10.38 -27.72 11.51
C ASN A 88 -9.25 -27.05 10.68
N ASP A 89 -8.10 -26.77 11.29
CA ASP A 89 -6.95 -26.05 10.68
C ASP A 89 -7.35 -24.70 10.05
N GLU A 90 -8.22 -23.94 10.75
CA GLU A 90 -8.91 -22.77 10.20
C GLU A 90 -8.65 -21.50 11.03
N GLY A 91 -8.26 -20.41 10.36
CA GLY A 91 -8.10 -19.09 10.98
C GLY A 91 -9.44 -18.38 11.08
N MET A 92 -9.63 -17.59 12.13
CA MET A 92 -10.90 -16.91 12.42
C MET A 92 -10.70 -15.48 12.88
N LEU A 93 -11.59 -14.59 12.45
CA LEU A 93 -11.79 -13.29 13.09
C LEU A 93 -12.70 -13.49 14.30
N LEU A 94 -12.39 -12.85 15.43
CA LEU A 94 -13.19 -12.98 16.65
C LEU A 94 -14.13 -11.78 16.80
N PRO A 95 -15.46 -11.99 16.78
CA PRO A 95 -16.44 -10.95 17.08
C PRO A 95 -16.44 -10.54 18.57
N GLN A 96 -17.12 -9.44 18.88
CA GLN A 96 -17.23 -8.90 20.25
C GLN A 96 -17.87 -9.89 21.24
N ASP A 97 -18.74 -10.79 20.77
CA ASP A 97 -19.47 -11.78 21.57
C ASP A 97 -18.84 -13.18 21.55
N TYR A 98 -17.63 -13.32 21.01
CA TYR A 98 -16.90 -14.58 20.92
C TYR A 98 -16.74 -15.27 22.29
N ARG A 99 -17.16 -16.55 22.39
CA ARG A 99 -16.92 -17.41 23.57
C ARG A 99 -16.04 -18.61 23.24
N ASN A 100 -16.25 -19.20 22.07
CA ASN A 100 -15.59 -20.42 21.62
C ASN A 100 -15.50 -20.47 20.09
N ALA A 101 -14.76 -21.43 19.55
CA ALA A 101 -14.47 -21.54 18.11
C ALA A 101 -15.72 -21.47 17.20
N LYS A 102 -16.90 -21.91 17.66
CA LYS A 102 -18.14 -21.84 16.86
C LYS A 102 -18.64 -20.41 16.64
N ASP A 103 -18.22 -19.46 17.46
CA ASP A 103 -18.62 -18.05 17.39
C ASP A 103 -17.66 -17.21 16.53
N GLY A 104 -16.53 -17.78 16.11
CA GLY A 104 -15.58 -17.12 15.20
C GLY A 104 -16.08 -17.08 13.76
N ILE A 105 -15.63 -16.08 13.01
CA ILE A 105 -15.88 -15.97 11.56
C ILE A 105 -14.65 -16.51 10.85
N ARG A 106 -14.81 -17.60 10.10
CA ARG A 106 -13.71 -18.27 9.41
C ARG A 106 -13.17 -17.41 8.29
N ILE A 107 -11.84 -17.36 8.15
CA ILE A 107 -11.19 -16.66 7.04
C ILE A 107 -11.63 -17.30 5.72
N SER A 108 -11.72 -18.62 5.63
CA SER A 108 -12.19 -19.31 4.42
C SER A 108 -13.60 -18.90 3.99
N ASP A 109 -14.51 -18.60 4.93
CA ASP A 109 -15.85 -18.09 4.61
C ASP A 109 -15.78 -16.69 3.99
N ILE A 110 -14.94 -15.81 4.54
CA ILE A 110 -14.70 -14.46 3.98
C ILE A 110 -14.12 -14.56 2.57
N LEU A 111 -13.11 -15.42 2.37
CA LEU A 111 -12.51 -15.66 1.05
C LEU A 111 -13.54 -16.21 0.05
N ASN A 112 -14.42 -17.11 0.50
CA ASN A 112 -15.49 -17.67 -0.33
C ASN A 112 -16.50 -16.59 -0.74
N TRP A 113 -16.92 -15.70 0.18
CA TRP A 113 -17.80 -14.58 -0.17
C TRP A 113 -17.14 -13.62 -1.17
N ALA A 114 -15.87 -13.27 -0.93
CA ALA A 114 -15.10 -12.42 -1.83
C ALA A 114 -14.88 -13.08 -3.21
N SER A 115 -14.65 -14.39 -3.26
CA SER A 115 -14.47 -15.13 -4.51
C SER A 115 -15.77 -15.21 -5.32
N LYS A 116 -16.92 -15.36 -4.66
CA LYS A 116 -18.25 -15.37 -5.30
C LYS A 116 -18.66 -14.00 -5.85
N ALA A 117 -18.02 -12.92 -5.39
CA ALA A 117 -18.23 -11.56 -5.87
C ALA A 117 -17.56 -11.32 -7.23
N THR A 118 -18.03 -12.02 -8.28
CA THR A 118 -17.43 -11.97 -9.64
C THR A 118 -17.56 -10.62 -10.32
N ARG A 119 -18.50 -9.78 -9.88
CA ARG A 119 -18.70 -8.41 -10.37
C ARG A 119 -17.75 -7.38 -9.73
N ILE A 120 -16.97 -7.80 -8.73
CA ILE A 120 -15.96 -6.95 -8.10
C ILE A 120 -14.60 -7.28 -8.71
N LYS A 121 -13.97 -6.31 -9.36
CA LYS A 121 -12.70 -6.54 -10.08
C LYS A 121 -11.53 -6.80 -9.13
N ASN A 122 -11.45 -6.07 -8.01
CA ASN A 122 -10.38 -6.20 -7.05
C ASN A 122 -10.95 -6.35 -5.63
N LYS A 123 -10.57 -7.41 -4.92
CA LYS A 123 -10.92 -7.64 -3.51
C LYS A 123 -9.64 -7.55 -2.70
N VAL A 124 -9.56 -6.60 -1.78
CA VAL A 124 -8.39 -6.39 -0.93
C VAL A 124 -8.80 -6.67 0.50
N ILE A 125 -8.12 -7.59 1.16
CA ILE A 125 -8.41 -7.99 2.55
C ILE A 125 -7.15 -7.70 3.36
N ILE A 126 -7.26 -6.82 4.35
CA ILE A 126 -6.18 -6.44 5.25
C ILE A 126 -6.60 -6.84 6.67
N LEU A 127 -5.83 -7.74 7.29
CA LEU A 127 -6.12 -8.26 8.63
C LEU A 127 -5.01 -7.85 9.60
N ASP A 128 -5.33 -6.99 10.55
CA ASP A 128 -4.49 -6.64 11.71
C ASP A 128 -4.99 -7.37 12.95
N CYS A 129 -4.78 -8.69 12.97
CA CYS A 129 -5.25 -9.56 14.04
C CYS A 129 -4.16 -9.79 15.08
N CYS A 130 -4.45 -9.47 16.35
CA CYS A 130 -3.60 -9.76 17.50
C CYS A 130 -4.14 -10.99 18.25
N GLN A 131 -3.41 -12.13 18.29
CA GLN A 131 -3.15 -13.00 19.48
C GLN A 131 -2.70 -14.44 19.11
N SER A 132 -1.87 -15.02 20.00
CA SER A 132 -1.60 -16.44 20.39
C SER A 132 -1.38 -17.55 19.36
N GLY A 133 -1.76 -17.38 18.11
CA GLY A 133 -1.79 -18.44 17.10
C GLY A 133 -1.22 -18.00 15.77
N ALA A 134 -0.23 -17.11 15.73
CA ALA A 134 0.40 -16.64 14.49
C ALA A 134 0.88 -17.78 13.57
N ALA A 135 1.16 -18.96 14.12
CA ALA A 135 1.40 -20.17 13.33
C ALA A 135 0.13 -20.65 12.61
N GLY A 136 -1.02 -20.58 13.26
CA GLY A 136 -2.35 -20.92 12.76
C GLY A 136 -2.87 -19.99 11.66
N GLU A 137 -2.88 -18.67 11.83
CA GLU A 137 -3.33 -17.75 10.75
C GLU A 137 -2.43 -17.86 9.51
N VAL A 138 -1.11 -17.95 9.72
CA VAL A 138 -0.15 -18.21 8.65
C VAL A 138 -0.33 -19.61 8.06
N ARG A 139 -0.75 -20.61 8.84
CA ARG A 139 -1.09 -21.97 8.35
C ARG A 139 -2.40 -21.99 7.58
N ALA A 140 -3.48 -21.37 8.05
CA ALA A 140 -4.74 -21.24 7.32
C ALA A 140 -4.54 -20.47 6.01
N LEU A 141 -3.72 -19.41 6.03
CA LEU A 141 -3.33 -18.71 4.81
C LEU A 141 -2.22 -19.44 4.05
N ARG A 142 -1.67 -20.57 4.48
CA ARG A 142 -0.73 -21.40 3.69
C ARG A 142 -1.31 -22.76 3.32
N SER A 143 -2.42 -23.15 3.91
CA SER A 143 -3.14 -24.38 3.62
C SER A 143 -3.75 -24.28 2.24
N GLU A 144 -3.87 -25.43 1.57
CA GLU A 144 -4.38 -25.52 0.20
C GLU A 144 -5.85 -25.04 0.08
N SER A 145 -6.58 -24.92 1.19
CA SER A 145 -7.94 -24.39 1.23
C SER A 145 -8.03 -22.86 1.07
N SER A 146 -6.93 -22.12 1.28
CA SER A 146 -6.85 -20.67 1.07
C SER A 146 -6.55 -20.30 -0.39
N VAL A 147 -7.36 -20.82 -1.31
CA VAL A 147 -7.29 -20.47 -2.73
C VAL A 147 -7.72 -19.00 -2.89
N VAL A 148 -6.77 -18.15 -3.26
CA VAL A 148 -7.02 -16.74 -3.55
C VAL A 148 -7.67 -16.65 -4.92
N GLY A 149 -8.96 -16.32 -4.93
CA GLY A 149 -9.75 -16.15 -6.16
C GLY A 149 -9.22 -15.02 -7.05
N GLU A 150 -9.65 -14.99 -8.31
CA GLU A 150 -9.25 -13.96 -9.25
C GLU A 150 -9.58 -12.54 -8.73
N GLY A 151 -8.61 -11.64 -8.88
CA GLY A 151 -8.73 -10.25 -8.44
C GLY A 151 -8.54 -10.06 -6.94
N MET A 152 -8.11 -11.07 -6.19
CA MET A 152 -8.02 -10.99 -4.73
C MET A 152 -6.58 -10.76 -4.25
N THR A 153 -6.44 -9.94 -3.22
CA THR A 153 -5.20 -9.69 -2.49
C THR A 153 -5.48 -9.73 -0.99
N ILE A 154 -4.65 -10.46 -0.26
CA ILE A 154 -4.71 -10.61 1.19
C ILE A 154 -3.38 -10.14 1.76
N LEU A 155 -3.45 -9.24 2.73
CA LEU A 155 -2.32 -8.81 3.53
C LEU A 155 -2.69 -9.01 5.00
N THR A 156 -1.89 -9.75 5.74
CA THR A 156 -2.12 -9.93 7.19
C THR A 156 -0.89 -9.57 7.98
N ALA A 157 -1.12 -8.94 9.13
CA ALA A 157 -0.11 -8.78 10.15
C ALA A 157 0.49 -10.14 10.54
N CYS A 158 1.71 -10.10 11.06
CA CYS A 158 2.35 -11.24 11.70
C CYS A 158 2.87 -10.79 13.05
N LYS A 159 2.61 -11.61 14.09
CA LYS A 159 3.01 -11.51 15.51
C LYS A 159 3.87 -10.27 15.86
N LYS A 160 3.47 -9.45 16.82
CA LYS A 160 3.62 -9.64 18.27
C LYS A 160 2.62 -8.72 18.98
N GLU A 161 2.06 -9.17 20.10
CA GLU A 161 1.50 -8.22 21.07
C GLU A 161 2.65 -7.36 21.54
N GLU A 162 2.84 -6.23 20.89
CA GLU A 162 3.44 -5.10 21.55
C GLU A 162 2.27 -4.19 21.88
N PRO A 163 1.99 -3.92 23.17
CA PRO A 163 1.11 -2.81 23.47
C PRO A 163 1.64 -1.63 22.67
N ALA A 164 0.75 -0.84 22.07
CA ALA A 164 1.16 0.43 21.50
C ALA A 164 2.04 1.10 22.57
N MET A 165 3.34 1.28 22.28
CA MET A 165 4.30 1.86 23.23
C MET A 165 3.64 3.07 23.88
N GLU A 166 3.79 3.31 25.19
CA GLU A 166 3.12 4.45 25.84
C GLU A 166 3.27 5.74 25.00
N GLY A 167 2.18 6.19 24.37
CA GLY A 167 2.13 7.32 23.43
C GLY A 167 1.90 7.00 21.94
N ALA A 168 2.02 5.74 21.52
CA ALA A 168 1.68 5.28 20.17
C ALA A 168 0.15 5.16 20.01
N GLN A 169 -0.39 5.74 18.94
CA GLN A 169 -1.84 5.74 18.68
C GLN A 169 -2.34 4.47 17.96
N HIS A 170 -1.43 3.67 17.42
CA HIS A 170 -1.69 2.56 16.49
C HIS A 170 -0.84 1.32 16.80
N GLY A 171 -1.32 0.14 16.41
CA GLY A 171 -0.48 -1.07 16.35
C GLY A 171 0.68 -0.92 15.35
N VAL A 172 1.76 -1.70 15.50
CA VAL A 172 2.96 -1.60 14.65
C VAL A 172 2.63 -1.78 13.17
N PHE A 173 1.84 -2.81 12.85
CA PHE A 173 1.47 -3.13 11.48
C PHE A 173 0.64 -2.00 10.84
N THR A 174 -0.42 -1.56 11.51
CA THR A 174 -1.24 -0.43 11.03
C THR A 174 -0.46 0.87 10.97
N GLY A 175 0.39 1.16 11.94
CA GLY A 175 1.26 2.35 11.93
C GLY A 175 2.14 2.39 10.68
N LEU A 176 2.75 1.26 10.30
CA LEU A 176 3.55 1.15 9.08
C LEU A 176 2.69 1.28 7.81
N LEU A 177 1.50 0.67 7.78
CA LEU A 177 0.55 0.85 6.67
C LEU A 177 0.14 2.31 6.48
N LEU A 178 -0.13 3.03 7.57
CA LEU A 178 -0.47 4.45 7.52
C LEU A 178 0.70 5.27 6.97
N GLN A 179 1.93 5.04 7.44
CA GLN A 179 3.13 5.71 6.89
C GLN A 179 3.31 5.43 5.40
N ALA A 180 3.13 4.17 4.99
CA ALA A 180 3.17 3.75 3.60
C ALA A 180 2.11 4.49 2.76
N LEU A 181 0.86 4.53 3.24
CA LEU A 181 -0.27 5.22 2.61
C LEU A 181 -0.10 6.74 2.56
N HIS A 182 0.62 7.35 3.51
CA HIS A 182 0.97 8.77 3.50
C HIS A 182 2.04 9.15 2.47
N GLY A 183 2.61 8.18 1.75
CA GLY A 183 3.54 8.41 0.65
C GLY A 183 4.84 7.64 0.76
N GLY A 184 5.12 7.00 1.91
CA GLY A 184 6.34 6.20 2.09
C GLY A 184 6.48 5.05 1.09
N ALA A 185 5.35 4.52 0.61
CA ALA A 185 5.31 3.43 -0.37
C ALA A 185 4.89 3.87 -1.78
N ALA A 186 4.95 5.17 -2.08
CA ALA A 186 4.59 5.70 -3.39
C ALA A 186 5.73 5.48 -4.40
N ASN A 187 5.38 5.07 -5.62
CA ASN A 187 6.34 5.06 -6.72
C ASN A 187 6.53 6.48 -7.32
N ILE A 188 7.38 6.61 -8.35
CA ILE A 188 7.64 7.92 -9.01
C ILE A 188 6.37 8.62 -9.50
N LEU A 189 5.35 7.83 -9.87
CA LEU A 189 4.05 8.33 -10.34
C LEU A 189 3.09 8.68 -9.19
N GLY A 190 3.50 8.52 -7.94
CA GLY A 190 2.67 8.77 -6.76
C GLY A 190 1.69 7.63 -6.45
N LYS A 191 1.80 6.46 -7.08
CA LYS A 191 0.86 5.36 -6.85
C LYS A 191 1.30 4.46 -5.70
N ILE A 192 0.37 4.14 -4.80
CA ILE A 192 0.57 3.20 -3.70
C ILE A 192 -0.28 1.97 -3.96
N THR A 193 0.35 0.81 -4.08
CA THR A 193 -0.30 -0.46 -4.44
C THR A 193 -0.23 -1.46 -3.29
N PRO A 194 -1.06 -2.53 -3.26
CA PRO A 194 -0.91 -3.57 -2.24
C PRO A 194 0.51 -4.15 -2.17
N GLY A 195 1.17 -4.32 -3.32
CA GLY A 195 2.55 -4.79 -3.37
C GLY A 195 3.56 -3.82 -2.78
N SER A 196 3.39 -2.50 -3.01
CA SER A 196 4.27 -1.50 -2.40
C SER A 196 4.01 -1.32 -0.91
N LEU A 197 2.76 -1.46 -0.46
CA LEU A 197 2.43 -1.52 0.98
C LEU A 197 3.14 -2.70 1.66
N TYR A 198 3.01 -3.91 1.10
CA TYR A 198 3.71 -5.08 1.63
C TYR A 198 5.22 -4.86 1.69
N SER A 199 5.82 -4.41 0.59
CA SER A 199 7.28 -4.19 0.51
C SER A 199 7.74 -3.15 1.54
N PHE A 200 6.96 -2.09 1.77
CA PHE A 200 7.29 -1.07 2.75
C PHE A 200 7.26 -1.61 4.18
N VAL A 201 6.21 -2.35 4.54
CA VAL A 201 6.10 -2.98 5.86
C VAL A 201 7.22 -4.01 6.04
N ASP A 202 7.46 -4.85 5.04
CA ASP A 202 8.47 -5.92 5.07
C ASP A 202 9.90 -5.39 5.27
N ASN A 203 10.23 -4.24 4.66
CA ASN A 203 11.52 -3.57 4.80
C ASN A 203 11.73 -2.90 6.17
N ALA A 204 10.65 -2.59 6.89
CA ALA A 204 10.74 -1.98 8.21
C ALA A 204 11.00 -3.00 9.34
N LEU A 205 10.93 -4.30 9.02
CA LEU A 205 11.08 -5.40 9.98
C LEU A 205 12.48 -6.01 9.96
N ASP A 206 13.02 -6.31 11.13
CA ASP A 206 14.33 -6.96 11.32
C ASP A 206 14.28 -8.46 10.96
N ALA A 207 15.45 -9.07 10.75
CA ALA A 207 15.61 -10.46 10.32
C ALA A 207 14.98 -11.49 11.28
N TRP A 208 14.80 -11.13 12.55
CA TRP A 208 14.20 -11.99 13.58
C TRP A 208 12.69 -11.75 13.79
N GLU A 209 12.13 -10.74 13.13
CA GLU A 209 10.71 -10.41 13.22
C GLU A 209 9.88 -11.23 12.23
N GLN A 210 8.65 -11.54 12.62
CA GLN A 210 7.77 -12.31 11.76
C GLN A 210 7.23 -11.41 10.64
N ARG A 211 7.54 -11.74 9.39
CA ARG A 211 7.09 -10.98 8.21
C ARG A 211 5.60 -11.18 7.95
N PRO A 212 4.87 -10.13 7.51
CA PRO A 212 3.46 -10.24 7.14
C PRO A 212 3.27 -11.26 6.01
N VAL A 213 2.08 -11.85 5.94
CA VAL A 213 1.73 -12.71 4.80
C VAL A 213 1.06 -11.87 3.74
N PHE A 214 1.59 -11.98 2.51
CA PHE A 214 1.03 -11.37 1.33
C PHE A 214 0.68 -12.46 0.31
N LYS A 215 -0.60 -12.57 -0.03
CA LYS A 215 -1.09 -13.45 -1.09
C LYS A 215 -1.89 -12.64 -2.09
N THR A 216 -1.68 -12.89 -3.37
CA THR A 216 -2.39 -12.16 -4.42
C THR A 216 -2.59 -13.05 -5.64
N ASN A 217 -3.73 -12.87 -6.31
CA ASN A 217 -4.06 -13.48 -7.60
C ASN A 217 -4.68 -12.38 -8.49
N VAL A 218 -3.81 -11.50 -8.99
CA VAL A 218 -4.19 -10.37 -9.84
C VAL A 218 -3.30 -10.34 -11.07
N SER A 219 -3.85 -9.93 -12.21
CA SER A 219 -3.08 -9.69 -13.44
C SER A 219 -2.30 -8.37 -13.39
N GLN A 220 -2.77 -7.41 -12.58
CA GLN A 220 -2.14 -6.12 -12.36
C GLN A 220 -2.52 -5.56 -10.99
N PHE A 221 -1.58 -4.91 -10.31
CA PHE A 221 -1.90 -4.18 -9.09
C PHE A 221 -2.67 -2.89 -9.39
N ILE A 222 -3.76 -2.70 -8.65
CA ILE A 222 -4.44 -1.40 -8.56
C ILE A 222 -3.73 -0.47 -7.59
N SER A 223 -3.88 0.84 -7.81
CA SER A 223 -3.50 1.85 -6.82
C SER A 223 -4.56 1.89 -5.72
N LEU A 224 -4.20 1.68 -4.47
CA LEU A 224 -5.07 1.88 -3.31
C LEU A 224 -5.23 3.35 -2.99
N ARG A 225 -4.16 4.14 -3.11
CA ARG A 225 -4.17 5.59 -2.91
C ARG A 225 -3.14 6.24 -3.82
N GLU A 226 -3.47 7.40 -4.34
CA GLU A 226 -2.54 8.22 -5.11
C GLU A 226 -2.09 9.43 -4.28
N VAL A 227 -0.79 9.72 -4.36
CA VAL A 227 -0.15 10.91 -3.81
C VAL A 227 0.44 11.74 -4.95
N SER A 228 0.88 12.96 -4.66
CA SER A 228 1.52 13.79 -5.68
C SER A 228 2.72 13.06 -6.30
N PRO A 229 2.80 12.99 -7.65
CA PRO A 229 3.90 12.31 -8.30
C PRO A 229 5.22 13.02 -8.01
N LEU A 230 6.26 12.24 -7.72
CA LEU A 230 7.62 12.75 -7.51
C LEU A 230 8.12 13.43 -8.78
N ILE A 231 7.79 12.85 -9.94
CA ILE A 231 8.06 13.43 -11.26
C ILE A 231 6.77 13.46 -12.08
N PRO A 232 6.30 14.65 -12.52
CA PRO A 232 5.17 14.79 -13.43
C PRO A 232 5.33 13.95 -14.69
N LYS A 233 4.22 13.41 -15.19
CA LYS A 233 4.20 12.56 -16.39
C LYS A 233 4.72 13.31 -17.61
N GLU A 234 4.46 14.61 -17.68
CA GLU A 234 4.91 15.51 -18.74
C GLU A 234 6.44 15.57 -18.82
N ILE A 235 7.13 15.46 -17.68
CA ILE A 235 8.59 15.37 -17.62
C ILE A 235 9.05 13.98 -18.01
N LEU A 236 8.40 12.92 -17.50
CA LEU A 236 8.76 11.54 -17.84
C LEU A 236 8.62 11.26 -19.34
N ARG A 237 7.61 11.85 -20.00
CA ARG A 237 7.39 11.73 -21.45
C ARG A 237 8.53 12.31 -22.29
N LYS A 238 9.32 13.25 -21.74
CA LYS A 238 10.47 13.85 -22.42
C LYS A 238 11.77 13.07 -22.27
N LEU A 239 11.81 12.04 -21.42
CA LEU A 239 13.03 11.22 -21.26
C LEU A 239 13.57 10.67 -22.60
N PRO A 240 12.73 10.18 -23.54
CA PRO A 240 13.22 9.73 -24.84
C PRO A 240 13.70 10.86 -25.75
N GLU A 241 13.28 12.11 -25.52
CA GLU A 241 13.73 13.29 -26.27
C GLU A 241 15.15 13.70 -25.84
N TRP A 242 15.44 13.61 -24.54
CA TRP A 242 16.78 13.91 -24.01
C TRP A 242 17.75 12.74 -24.19
N PHE A 243 17.26 11.51 -24.05
CA PHE A 243 18.08 10.31 -24.12
C PHE A 243 17.62 9.44 -25.29
N ALA A 244 18.31 9.54 -26.43
CA ALA A 244 17.97 8.77 -27.63
C ALA A 244 18.16 7.26 -27.43
N GLU A 245 19.08 6.85 -26.56
CA GLU A 245 19.31 5.47 -26.12
C GLU A 245 19.44 5.42 -24.60
N ALA A 246 19.25 4.25 -23.97
CA ALA A 246 19.33 4.12 -22.51
C ALA A 246 20.72 4.49 -21.96
N GLU A 247 21.78 4.24 -22.75
CA GLU A 247 23.17 4.50 -22.42
C GLU A 247 23.66 5.89 -22.90
N SER A 248 22.79 6.66 -23.56
CA SER A 248 23.17 7.97 -24.08
C SER A 248 23.49 8.97 -22.97
N THR A 249 24.46 9.84 -23.23
CA THR A 249 24.76 10.99 -22.38
C THR A 249 24.11 12.22 -23.00
N TYR A 250 23.30 12.93 -22.22
CA TYR A 250 22.77 14.23 -22.59
C TYR A 250 23.81 15.30 -22.24
N PRO A 251 24.37 16.00 -23.24
CA PRO A 251 25.42 16.99 -22.99
C PRO A 251 24.84 18.18 -22.22
N LEU A 252 25.62 18.65 -21.25
CA LEU A 252 25.36 19.88 -20.51
C LEU A 252 26.54 20.81 -20.74
N ASP A 253 26.33 22.10 -20.55
CA ASP A 253 27.37 23.14 -20.63
C ASP A 253 26.97 24.32 -19.72
N PRO A 254 27.84 25.32 -19.48
CA PRO A 254 27.55 26.44 -18.58
C PRO A 254 26.25 27.22 -18.88
N SER A 255 25.72 27.18 -20.11
CA SER A 255 24.47 27.86 -20.46
C SER A 255 23.22 27.27 -19.78
N TYR A 256 23.30 26.09 -19.17
CA TYR A 256 22.22 25.48 -18.40
C TYR A 256 22.06 26.10 -17.00
N GLU A 257 23.09 26.78 -16.47
CA GLU A 257 23.05 27.32 -15.10
C GLU A 257 22.76 28.81 -15.01
N PRO A 258 21.74 29.25 -14.24
CA PRO A 258 21.36 30.67 -14.12
C PRO A 258 22.44 31.59 -13.56
N THR A 259 23.45 31.04 -12.90
CA THR A 259 24.57 31.81 -12.33
C THR A 259 25.65 32.14 -13.35
N GLU A 260 25.64 31.51 -14.52
CA GLU A 260 26.67 31.68 -15.54
C GLU A 260 26.31 32.79 -16.53
N ALA A 261 27.33 33.50 -17.02
CA ALA A 261 27.13 34.60 -17.96
C ALA A 261 26.55 34.15 -19.31
N SER A 262 26.77 32.87 -19.68
CA SER A 262 26.26 32.25 -20.90
C SER A 262 24.85 31.68 -20.75
N PHE A 263 24.17 31.91 -19.62
CA PHE A 263 22.87 31.32 -19.33
C PHE A 263 21.85 31.53 -20.45
N ASN A 264 21.22 30.43 -20.89
CA ASN A 264 20.10 30.43 -21.81
C ASN A 264 18.83 30.00 -21.05
N PRO A 265 17.76 30.83 -21.02
CA PRO A 265 16.50 30.48 -20.36
C PRO A 265 15.90 29.14 -20.81
N GLU A 266 15.98 28.80 -22.09
CA GLU A 266 15.45 27.53 -22.63
C GLU A 266 16.23 26.32 -22.10
N HIS A 267 17.57 26.45 -22.00
CA HIS A 267 18.41 25.42 -21.37
C HIS A 267 18.12 25.32 -19.88
N GLY A 268 17.91 26.45 -19.19
CA GLY A 268 17.52 26.48 -17.77
C GLY A 268 16.22 25.73 -17.49
N GLU A 269 15.21 25.85 -18.37
CA GLU A 269 13.95 25.11 -18.25
C GLU A 269 14.15 23.58 -18.38
N VAL A 270 14.97 23.14 -19.34
CA VAL A 270 15.35 21.73 -19.49
C VAL A 270 16.15 21.27 -18.27
N PHE A 271 17.08 22.09 -17.80
CA PHE A 271 17.93 21.77 -16.67
C PHE A 271 17.13 21.57 -15.39
N ALA A 272 16.15 22.44 -15.12
CA ALA A 272 15.27 22.31 -13.96
C ALA A 272 14.50 20.98 -13.96
N GLN A 273 14.07 20.51 -15.14
CA GLN A 273 13.40 19.22 -15.30
C GLN A 273 14.38 18.05 -15.09
N LEU A 274 15.59 18.12 -15.66
CA LEU A 274 16.65 17.13 -15.46
C LEU A 274 17.07 17.05 -13.98
N GLN A 275 17.26 18.19 -13.30
CA GLN A 275 17.54 18.22 -11.87
C GLN A 275 16.43 17.57 -11.04
N LYS A 276 15.16 17.73 -11.44
CA LYS A 276 14.04 17.03 -10.80
C LYS A 276 14.13 15.51 -10.99
N CYS A 277 14.53 15.05 -12.18
CA CYS A 277 14.83 13.64 -12.44
C CYS A 277 16.02 13.14 -11.58
N ASN A 278 17.07 13.96 -11.42
CA ASN A 278 18.24 13.61 -10.62
C ASN A 278 17.90 13.46 -9.13
N ARG A 279 17.09 14.36 -8.58
CA ARG A 279 16.63 14.30 -7.17
C ARG A 279 15.93 12.99 -6.82
N HIS A 280 15.29 12.35 -7.80
CA HIS A 280 14.60 11.07 -7.63
C HIS A 280 15.33 9.92 -8.34
N SER A 281 16.64 10.05 -8.55
CA SER A 281 17.54 9.00 -9.04
C SER A 281 17.19 8.43 -10.42
N LEU A 282 16.50 9.18 -11.28
CA LEU A 282 16.28 8.77 -12.68
C LEU A 282 17.49 9.09 -13.56
N ILE A 283 18.22 10.16 -13.25
CA ILE A 283 19.44 10.52 -13.95
C ILE A 283 20.56 10.79 -12.95
N GLU A 284 21.80 10.68 -13.42
CA GLU A 284 23.00 11.02 -12.67
C GLU A 284 23.97 11.86 -13.53
N PRO A 285 24.75 12.75 -12.91
CA PRO A 285 25.81 13.48 -13.62
C PRO A 285 26.92 12.55 -14.10
N VAL A 286 27.56 12.91 -15.22
CA VAL A 286 28.74 12.21 -15.75
C VAL A 286 29.99 12.95 -15.30
N ASP A 287 30.98 12.21 -14.80
CA ASP A 287 32.30 12.73 -14.37
C ASP A 287 32.22 13.94 -13.42
N ALA A 288 31.16 14.02 -12.62
CA ALA A 288 30.89 15.10 -11.67
C ALA A 288 30.03 14.59 -10.51
N GLU A 289 30.15 15.23 -9.34
CA GLU A 289 29.36 14.86 -8.15
C GLU A 289 27.92 15.40 -8.20
N HIS A 290 27.72 16.56 -8.81
CA HIS A 290 26.44 17.26 -8.86
C HIS A 290 26.12 17.70 -10.28
N MET A 291 24.83 17.81 -10.61
CA MET A 291 24.35 18.32 -11.90
C MET A 291 24.94 19.70 -12.23
N TYR A 292 25.08 20.57 -11.23
CA TYR A 292 25.74 21.89 -11.37
C TYR A 292 27.15 21.76 -11.98
N TYR A 293 28.00 20.90 -11.41
CA TYR A 293 29.36 20.69 -11.90
C TYR A 293 29.38 20.01 -13.26
N ALA A 294 28.42 19.12 -13.54
CA ALA A 294 28.30 18.51 -14.86
C ALA A 294 28.01 19.55 -15.96
N ALA A 295 27.20 20.57 -15.65
CA ALA A 295 26.98 21.70 -16.54
C ALA A 295 28.24 22.58 -16.68
N LEU A 296 28.86 22.99 -15.56
CA LEU A 296 30.05 23.85 -15.60
C LEU A 296 31.25 23.22 -16.32
N HIS A 297 31.46 21.92 -16.15
CA HIS A 297 32.58 21.20 -16.74
C HIS A 297 32.26 20.65 -18.14
N SER A 298 31.06 20.96 -18.66
CA SER A 298 30.57 20.51 -19.95
C SER A 298 30.61 18.99 -20.16
N THR A 299 30.28 18.20 -19.13
CA THR A 299 30.31 16.73 -19.20
C THR A 299 28.97 16.16 -19.65
N GLY A 300 27.91 16.43 -18.89
CA GLY A 300 26.55 15.95 -19.17
C GLY A 300 25.95 15.08 -18.06
N CYS A 301 24.80 14.47 -18.36
CA CYS A 301 24.12 13.53 -17.48
C CYS A 301 23.66 12.29 -18.26
N ARG A 302 23.38 11.21 -17.56
CA ARG A 302 22.89 9.94 -18.14
C ARG A 302 21.78 9.34 -17.29
N LEU A 303 21.01 8.42 -17.88
CA LEU A 303 19.99 7.67 -17.15
C LEU A 303 20.63 6.68 -16.18
N THR A 304 20.02 6.53 -15.01
CA THR A 304 20.24 5.35 -14.15
C THR A 304 19.43 4.16 -14.68
N ALA A 305 19.59 2.98 -14.08
CA ALA A 305 18.73 1.83 -14.39
C ALA A 305 17.23 2.14 -14.20
N LEU A 306 16.88 2.94 -13.17
CA LEU A 306 15.51 3.38 -12.93
C LEU A 306 15.05 4.37 -14.02
N GLY A 307 15.91 5.30 -14.41
CA GLY A 307 15.64 6.22 -15.52
C GLY A 307 15.38 5.50 -16.83
N ALA A 308 16.21 4.52 -17.18
CA ALA A 308 16.06 3.71 -18.38
C ALA A 308 14.72 2.96 -18.39
N TYR A 309 14.29 2.41 -17.24
CA TYR A 309 12.96 1.81 -17.10
C TYR A 309 11.84 2.83 -17.38
N TYR A 310 11.88 4.02 -16.77
CA TYR A 310 10.85 5.04 -17.00
C TYR A 310 10.87 5.61 -18.42
N ARG A 311 12.04 5.69 -19.06
CA ARG A 311 12.16 6.03 -20.48
C ARG A 311 11.45 5.01 -21.36
N GLU A 312 11.66 3.72 -21.11
CA GLU A 312 10.99 2.64 -21.87
C GLU A 312 9.46 2.69 -21.71
N LEU A 313 8.97 2.99 -20.50
CA LEU A 313 7.55 3.21 -20.27
C LEU A 313 7.00 4.43 -21.03
N ALA A 314 7.78 5.50 -21.16
CA ALA A 314 7.41 6.68 -21.94
C ALA A 314 7.29 6.34 -23.43
N ILE A 315 8.24 5.58 -23.98
CA ILE A 315 8.21 5.11 -25.39
C ILE A 315 6.97 4.27 -25.67
N LYS A 316 6.57 3.42 -24.71
CA LYS A 316 5.36 2.58 -24.81
C LYS A 316 4.05 3.35 -24.60
N GLY A 317 4.10 4.64 -24.26
CA GLY A 317 2.90 5.44 -24.00
C GLY A 317 2.17 5.07 -22.71
N HIS A 318 2.88 4.59 -21.69
CA HIS A 318 2.27 4.21 -20.41
C HIS A 318 1.93 5.42 -19.50
N PHE A 319 2.25 6.64 -19.92
CA PHE A 319 2.01 7.88 -19.17
C PHE A 319 1.05 8.81 -19.87
#